data_AF-A0AAW0FE11-F1
#
_entry.id   AF-A0AAW0FE11-F1
#
_cell.length_a   1.000
_cell.length_b   1.000
_cell.length_c   1.000
_cell.angle_alpha   90.00
_cell.angle_beta   90.00
_cell.angle_gamma   90.00
#
_symmetry.space_group_name_H-M   'P 1'
#
loop_
_entity.id
_entity.type
_entity.pdbx_description
1 polymer ?
#
loop_
_entity_poly.entity_id
_entity_poly.type
_entity_poly.pdbx_seq_one_letter_code
_entity_poly.pdbx_strand_id
1 'polypeptide(L)'
;MSKPNVLVIGAGGVGVIAALALQLNGNSNVTLVVRSEHELIKNQGYSIESKCYGEYENFKPDNIAKSVDEAMDNYGPFDYIALTTKNIPDGSMTCEDIVRPAVTDGSDLECLSQ
;
A
#
# COMPACT_ATOMS: atom_id res chain seq x y z
N MET A 1 -12.30 -19.86 0.77
CA MET A 1 -10.99 -19.30 0.36
C MET A 1 -10.80 -18.05 1.19
N SER A 2 -9.73 -17.93 1.97
CA SER A 2 -9.40 -16.66 2.63
C SER A 2 -9.02 -15.63 1.58
N LYS A 3 -9.34 -14.35 1.82
CA LYS A 3 -8.86 -13.27 0.96
C LYS A 3 -7.35 -13.10 1.17
N PRO A 4 -6.51 -12.99 0.11
CA PRO A 4 -5.10 -12.66 0.25
C PRO A 4 -4.91 -11.29 0.93
N ASN A 5 -3.86 -11.19 1.73
CA ASN A 5 -3.41 -9.95 2.34
C ASN A 5 -2.38 -9.29 1.42
N VAL A 6 -2.65 -8.06 1.01
CA VAL A 6 -1.78 -7.28 0.11
C VAL A 6 -1.22 -6.08 0.86
N LEU A 7 0.11 -5.94 0.84
CA LEU A 7 0.81 -4.78 1.36
C LEU A 7 1.14 -3.83 0.22
N VAL A 8 0.63 -2.60 0.28
CA VAL A 8 0.98 -1.54 -0.66
C VAL A 8 1.91 -0.56 0.04
N ILE A 9 3.13 -0.45 -0.45
CA ILE A 9 4.16 0.43 0.10
C ILE A 9 4.33 1.64 -0.80
N GLY A 10 3.85 2.80 -0.33
CA GLY A 10 3.97 4.07 -1.04
C GLY A 10 2.63 4.71 -1.34
N ALA A 11 2.24 5.64 -0.49
CA ALA A 11 1.00 6.40 -0.54
C ALA A 11 0.91 7.48 -1.65
N GLY A 12 1.66 7.32 -2.75
CA GLY A 12 1.56 8.20 -3.92
C GLY A 12 0.35 7.86 -4.80
N GLY A 13 0.15 8.61 -5.89
CA GLY A 13 -0.98 8.38 -6.79
C GLY A 13 -1.11 6.93 -7.30
N VAL A 14 0.01 6.27 -7.64
CA VAL A 14 0.00 4.86 -8.09
C VAL A 14 -0.45 3.92 -6.97
N GLY A 15 0.11 4.05 -5.76
CA GLY A 15 -0.25 3.18 -4.63
C GLY A 15 -1.67 3.36 -4.15
N VAL A 16 -2.18 4.59 -4.13
CA VAL A 16 -3.57 4.88 -3.75
C VAL A 16 -4.56 4.27 -4.75
N ILE A 17 -4.31 4.41 -6.05
CA ILE A 17 -5.18 3.82 -7.08
C ILE A 17 -5.05 2.29 -7.09
N ALA A 18 -3.86 1.73 -6.87
CA ALA A 18 -3.69 0.28 -6.74
C ALA A 18 -4.48 -0.26 -5.54
N ALA A 19 -4.41 0.41 -4.38
CA ALA A 19 -5.18 0.06 -3.20
C ALA A 19 -6.69 0.14 -3.46
N LEU A 20 -7.15 1.20 -4.12
CA LEU A 20 -8.55 1.35 -4.55
C LEU A 20 -8.98 0.20 -5.45
N ALA A 21 -8.22 -0.10 -6.51
CA ALA A 21 -8.55 -1.16 -7.46
C ALA A 21 -8.62 -2.54 -6.79
N LEU A 22 -7.68 -2.85 -5.90
CA LEU A 22 -7.67 -4.09 -5.12
C LEU A 22 -8.88 -4.18 -4.19
N GLN A 23 -9.24 -3.09 -3.51
CA GLN A 23 -10.38 -3.07 -2.60
C GLN A 23 -11.72 -3.15 -3.35
N LEU A 24 -11.86 -2.48 -4.49
CA LEU A 24 -13.07 -2.54 -5.33
C LEU A 24 -13.33 -3.94 -5.89
N ASN A 25 -12.27 -4.68 -6.21
CA ASN A 25 -12.39 -6.08 -6.62
C ASN A 25 -12.86 -6.99 -5.48
N GLY A 26 -12.81 -6.53 -4.22
CA GLY A 26 -13.39 -7.19 -3.05
C GLY A 26 -12.72 -8.50 -2.62
N ASN A 27 -11.67 -8.91 -3.31
CA ASN A 27 -11.04 -10.22 -3.17
C ASN A 27 -9.75 -10.20 -2.35
N SER A 28 -9.30 -9.06 -1.85
CA SER A 28 -8.07 -8.92 -1.07
C SER A 28 -8.26 -7.99 0.12
N ASN A 29 -7.51 -8.20 1.19
CA ASN A 29 -7.39 -7.25 2.30
C ASN A 29 -6.18 -6.36 2.05
N VAL A 30 -6.39 -5.06 1.91
CA VAL A 30 -5.35 -4.12 1.50
C VAL A 30 -4.83 -3.32 2.69
N THR A 31 -3.52 -3.38 2.91
CA THR A 31 -2.81 -2.55 3.90
C THR A 31 -1.93 -1.54 3.18
N LEU A 32 -2.16 -0.25 3.41
CA LEU A 32 -1.38 0.83 2.80
C LEU A 32 -0.39 1.44 3.80
N VAL A 33 0.88 1.48 3.44
CA VAL A 33 1.93 2.16 4.22
C VAL A 33 2.01 3.62 3.81
N VAL A 34 1.67 4.51 4.75
CA VAL A 34 1.68 5.97 4.58
C VAL A 34 2.68 6.57 5.57
N ARG A 35 3.83 7.05 5.09
CA ARG A 35 4.90 7.57 5.96
C ARG A 35 4.63 9.00 6.46
N SER A 36 4.40 9.95 5.55
CA SER A 36 4.38 11.38 5.86
C SER A 36 3.01 11.92 6.26
N GLU A 37 1.93 11.44 5.62
CA GLU A 37 0.57 11.99 5.78
C GLU A 37 -0.37 11.02 6.51
N HIS A 38 0.18 10.09 7.30
CA HIS A 38 -0.57 9.02 7.95
C HIS A 38 -1.81 9.50 8.72
N GLU A 39 -1.65 10.46 9.62
CA GLU A 39 -2.74 10.94 10.47
C GLU A 39 -3.83 11.66 9.67
N LEU A 40 -3.43 12.38 8.63
CA LEU A 40 -4.36 13.07 7.73
C LEU A 40 -5.23 12.03 7.01
N ILE A 41 -4.60 11.03 6.40
CA ILE A 41 -5.28 9.99 5.64
C ILE A 41 -6.11 9.08 6.54
N LYS A 42 -5.62 8.73 7.72
CA LYS A 42 -6.37 7.93 8.70
C LYS A 42 -7.66 8.63 9.13
N ASN A 43 -7.63 9.95 9.32
CA ASN A 43 -8.79 10.71 9.76
C ASN A 43 -9.71 11.11 8.59
N GLN A 44 -9.17 11.66 7.52
CA GLN A 44 -9.93 12.25 6.40
C GLN A 44 -10.11 11.28 5.23
N GLY A 45 -9.13 10.44 4.93
CA GLY A 45 -9.10 9.60 3.73
C GLY A 45 -8.59 10.35 2.50
N TYR A 46 -8.66 9.69 1.34
CA TYR A 46 -8.29 10.28 0.04
C TYR A 46 -9.52 10.78 -0.70
N SER A 47 -9.40 11.93 -1.36
CA SER A 47 -10.30 12.32 -2.45
C SER A 47 -9.69 11.83 -3.76
N ILE A 48 -10.42 11.00 -4.49
CA ILE A 48 -9.98 10.37 -5.73
C ILE A 48 -10.97 10.76 -6.82
N GLU A 49 -10.49 11.50 -7.82
CA GLU A 49 -11.23 11.77 -9.06
C GLU A 49 -10.58 10.98 -10.19
N SER A 50 -11.26 9.94 -10.68
CA SER A 50 -10.77 9.09 -11.77
C SER A 50 -11.84 8.89 -12.82
N LYS A 51 -11.50 9.08 -14.10
CA LYS A 51 -12.41 8.73 -15.20
C LYS A 51 -12.70 7.23 -15.29
N CYS A 52 -11.77 6.39 -14.82
CA CYS A 52 -11.90 4.93 -14.92
C CYS A 52 -12.61 4.33 -13.72
N TYR A 53 -12.33 4.84 -12.52
CA TYR A 53 -12.86 4.28 -11.27
C TYR A 53 -14.02 5.10 -10.68
N GLY A 54 -14.23 6.33 -11.15
CA GLY A 54 -15.22 7.26 -10.61
C GLY A 54 -14.63 8.21 -9.57
N GLU A 55 -15.53 8.85 -8.83
CA GLU A 55 -15.22 9.82 -7.78
C GLU A 55 -15.44 9.19 -6.40
N TYR A 56 -14.43 9.26 -5.54
CA TYR A 56 -14.50 8.80 -4.16
C TYR A 56 -14.08 9.92 -3.22
N GLU A 57 -14.98 10.30 -2.33
CA GLU A 57 -14.68 11.20 -1.22
C GLU A 57 -14.40 10.36 0.04
N ASN A 58 -13.32 10.68 0.75
CA ASN A 58 -12.87 10.00 1.97
C ASN A 58 -12.56 8.50 1.79
N PHE A 59 -11.99 8.10 0.65
CA PHE A 59 -11.52 6.73 0.43
C PHE A 59 -10.48 6.32 1.48
N LYS A 60 -10.64 5.12 2.04
CA LYS A 60 -9.68 4.52 2.97
C LYS A 60 -9.49 3.04 2.63
N PRO A 61 -8.23 2.57 2.53
CA PRO A 61 -7.94 1.14 2.43
C PRO A 61 -8.35 0.43 3.72
N ASP A 62 -8.38 -0.91 3.68
CA ASP A 62 -8.83 -1.72 4.82
C ASP A 62 -7.98 -1.48 6.07
N ASN A 63 -6.66 -1.37 5.88
CA ASN A 63 -5.72 -1.01 6.94
C ASN A 63 -4.74 0.07 6.48
N ILE A 64 -4.27 0.89 7.43
CA ILE A 64 -3.27 1.92 7.22
C ILE A 64 -2.19 1.77 8.29
N ALA A 65 -0.92 1.77 7.88
CA ALA A 65 0.24 1.70 8.76
C ALA A 65 1.24 2.83 8.45
N LYS A 66 2.06 3.25 9.43
CA LYS A 66 3.09 4.28 9.24
C LYS A 66 4.38 3.74 8.65
N SER A 67 4.69 2.48 8.94
CA SER A 67 5.88 1.78 8.45
C SER A 67 5.56 0.35 8.03
N VAL A 68 6.51 -0.25 7.30
CA VAL A 68 6.42 -1.66 6.91
C VAL A 68 6.47 -2.57 8.14
N ASP A 69 7.28 -2.24 9.15
CA ASP A 69 7.33 -2.99 10.41
C ASP A 69 5.97 -2.97 11.14
N GLU A 70 5.35 -1.79 11.27
CA GLU A 70 4.01 -1.67 11.87
C GLU A 70 2.97 -2.46 11.07
N ALA A 71 3.09 -2.49 9.75
CA ALA A 71 2.21 -3.26 8.90
C ALA A 71 2.37 -4.77 9.15
N MET A 72 3.61 -5.25 9.25
CA MET A 72 3.92 -6.66 9.52
C MET A 72 3.46 -7.08 10.92
N ASP A 73 3.70 -6.25 11.93
CA ASP A 73 3.36 -6.56 13.32
C ASP A 73 1.84 -6.64 13.56
N ASN A 74 1.06 -5.77 12.90
CA ASN A 74 -0.38 -5.67 13.13
C ASN A 74 -1.25 -6.42 12.11
N TYR A 75 -0.77 -6.57 10.87
CA TYR A 75 -1.58 -7.04 9.75
C TYR A 75 -0.89 -8.13 8.90
N GLY A 76 0.38 -8.42 9.16
CA GLY A 76 1.11 -9.48 8.49
C GLY A 76 0.69 -10.90 8.94
N PRO A 77 1.18 -11.94 8.26
CA PRO A 77 2.01 -11.88 7.05
C PRO A 77 1.21 -11.51 5.80
N PHE A 78 1.91 -11.02 4.77
CA PHE A 78 1.32 -10.64 3.49
C PHE A 78 1.67 -11.65 2.39
N ASP A 79 0.69 -11.95 1.54
CA ASP A 79 0.85 -12.83 0.38
C ASP A 79 1.49 -12.07 -0.79
N TYR A 80 1.14 -10.79 -0.95
CA TYR A 80 1.63 -9.92 -2.02
C TYR A 80 2.13 -8.59 -1.48
N ILE A 81 3.22 -8.11 -2.06
CA ILE A 81 3.79 -6.79 -1.74
C ILE A 81 3.90 -5.98 -3.02
N ALA A 82 3.20 -4.84 -3.05
CA ALA A 82 3.25 -3.86 -4.13
C ALA A 82 4.07 -2.64 -3.68
N LEU A 83 5.27 -2.47 -4.24
CA LEU A 83 6.10 -1.30 -3.97
C LEU A 83 5.83 -0.20 -5.00
N THR A 84 5.25 0.92 -4.56
CA THR A 84 4.83 2.05 -5.41
C THR A 84 5.52 3.37 -5.04
N THR A 85 6.62 3.30 -4.28
CA THR A 85 7.46 4.47 -3.98
C THR A 85 8.26 4.90 -5.22
N LYS A 86 8.43 6.22 -5.44
CA LYS A 86 9.33 6.72 -6.49
C LYS A 86 10.75 6.18 -6.23
N ASN A 87 11.33 5.53 -7.24
CA ASN A 87 12.71 5.05 -7.19
C ASN A 87 13.64 6.19 -7.61
N ILE A 88 14.00 7.06 -6.67
CA ILE A 88 14.93 8.15 -6.93
C ILE A 88 16.34 7.67 -6.55
N PRO A 89 17.34 7.74 -7.43
CA PRO A 89 18.71 7.27 -7.14
C PRO A 89 19.34 7.95 -5.91
N ASP A 90 18.92 9.19 -5.61
CA ASP A 90 19.33 9.98 -4.43
C ASP A 90 18.38 9.83 -3.22
N GLY A 91 17.50 8.83 -3.23
CA GLY A 91 16.61 8.54 -2.12
C GLY A 91 17.38 8.04 -0.89
N SER A 92 16.92 8.40 0.30
CA SER A 92 17.58 8.04 1.57
C SER A 92 17.47 6.55 1.94
N MET A 93 16.68 5.76 1.21
CA MET A 93 16.52 4.31 1.37
C MET A 93 16.37 3.66 0.00
N THR A 94 16.96 2.49 -0.18
CA THR A 94 16.77 1.68 -1.38
C THR A 94 15.43 0.95 -1.33
N CYS A 95 14.89 0.56 -2.49
CA CYS A 95 13.70 -0.29 -2.57
C CYS A 95 13.85 -1.59 -1.76
N GLU A 96 15.07 -2.14 -1.73
CA GLU A 96 15.43 -3.35 -0.99
C GLU A 96 15.28 -3.14 0.52
N ASP A 97 15.82 -2.03 1.06
CA ASP A 97 15.73 -1.71 2.49
C ASP A 97 14.27 -1.53 2.97
N ILE A 98 13.42 -0.97 2.11
CA ILE A 98 12.01 -0.72 2.42
C ILE A 98 11.22 -2.04 2.48
N VAL A 99 11.49 -2.95 1.55
CA VAL A 99 10.69 -4.18 1.40
C VAL A 99 11.18 -5.31 2.30
N ARG A 100 12.48 -5.32 2.66
CA ARG A 100 13.12 -6.37 3.45
C ARG A 100 12.35 -6.84 4.69
N PRO A 101 11.70 -5.97 5.50
CA PRO A 101 10.93 -6.43 6.66
C PRO A 101 9.68 -7.24 6.30
N ALA A 102 9.13 -7.05 5.10
CA ALA A 102 7.91 -7.70 4.65
C ALA A 102 8.15 -8.99 3.86
N VAL A 103 9.38 -9.24 3.38
CA VAL A 103 9.69 -10.47 2.64
C VAL A 103 9.77 -11.65 3.61
N THR A 104 8.76 -12.50 3.59
CA THR A 104 8.74 -13.79 4.28
C THR A 104 8.73 -14.93 3.26
N ASP A 105 9.14 -16.14 3.67
CA ASP A 105 9.11 -17.31 2.79
C ASP A 105 7.67 -17.54 2.27
N GLY A 106 7.44 -17.26 0.99
CA GLY A 106 6.13 -17.40 0.32
C GLY A 106 5.46 -16.10 -0.15
N SER A 107 6.03 -14.93 0.13
CA SER A 107 5.51 -13.65 -0.37
C SER A 107 6.00 -13.36 -1.79
N ASP A 108 5.10 -13.00 -2.71
CA ASP A 108 5.45 -12.51 -4.05
C ASP A 108 5.63 -10.98 -4.04
N LEU A 109 6.78 -10.51 -4.52
CA LEU A 109 7.13 -9.09 -4.60
C LEU A 109 6.96 -8.54 -6.01
N GLU A 110 6.15 -7.48 -6.15
CA GLU A 110 6.00 -6.73 -7.39
C GLU A 110 6.42 -5.27 -7.18
N CYS A 111 7.41 -4.81 -7.97
CA CYS A 111 7.89 -3.44 -7.92
C CYS A 111 7.26 -2.62 -9.06
N LEU A 112 6.42 -1.65 -8.70
CA LEU A 112 5.74 -0.73 -9.61
C LEU A 112 6.32 0.68 -9.43
N SER A 113 7.63 0.83 -9.61
CA SER A 113 8.29 2.14 -9.61
C SER A 113 8.34 2.72 -11.02
N GLN A 114 7.92 3.99 -11.18
CA GLN A 114 8.28 4.82 -12.34
C GLN A 114 9.57 5.59 -12.07
#